data_AF-A0A6G1YRC2-F1
#
_entry.id   AF-A0A6G1YRC2-F1
#
_cell.length_a   1.000
_cell.length_b   1.000
_cell.length_c   1.000
_cell.angle_alpha   90.00
_cell.angle_beta   90.00
_cell.angle_gamma   90.00
#
_symmetry.space_group_name_H-M   'P 1'
#
loop_
_entity.id
_entity.type
_entity.pdbx_description
1 polymer ?
#
loop_
_entity_poly.entity_id
_entity_poly.type
_entity_poly.pdbx_seq_one_letter_code
_entity_poly.pdbx_strand_id
1 'polypeptide(L)'
;FLHSMIDGDKGHSEKTINHANRKKILLSTIVAALAAAMVGGVTAMQSSIAQVNANVPATNPTGGYDIHVTVNRHDSANLNAPIDHYCKLDKRIVAVCQLYARDSTAKPGTGPQLAQIEFIITKPQYLQLPPRERASWHNHAVELTPERGAPSCVSLPATLQCGKLVSLLQTTYGKVITLWDPADSVPKYPPYVYNVESPYALGQDLNNHLQKQWPTGCGNTSSANLTCGK
;
A
#
# COMPACT_ATOMS: atom_id res chain seq x y z
N PHE A 1 -71.43 44.78 21.92
CA PHE A 1 -70.49 43.76 22.42
C PHE A 1 -70.77 42.45 21.68
N LEU A 2 -69.86 41.71 21.04
CA LEU A 2 -68.58 41.94 20.38
C LEU A 2 -68.25 40.55 19.74
N HIS A 3 -67.86 40.51 18.44
CA HIS A 3 -67.15 39.42 17.71
C HIS A 3 -67.79 38.01 17.58
N SER A 4 -67.49 37.13 16.62
CA SER A 4 -66.91 37.10 15.24
C SER A 4 -66.39 35.66 15.04
N MET A 5 -66.75 34.99 13.93
CA MET A 5 -66.03 33.97 13.11
C MET A 5 -65.22 32.83 13.82
N ILE A 6 -65.13 31.59 13.31
CA ILE A 6 -64.40 31.18 12.10
C ILE A 6 -64.72 29.68 11.82
N ASP A 7 -65.09 29.37 10.57
CA ASP A 7 -64.96 28.07 9.90
C ASP A 7 -63.50 27.84 9.47
N GLY A 8 -62.98 26.61 9.55
CA GLY A 8 -61.58 26.33 9.20
C GLY A 8 -61.24 24.87 8.87
N ASP A 9 -61.43 24.52 7.60
CA ASP A 9 -60.46 23.88 6.69
C ASP A 9 -59.85 22.49 7.04
N LYS A 10 -60.43 21.42 6.47
CA LYS A 10 -59.81 20.10 6.30
C LYS A 10 -59.45 19.91 4.83
N GLY A 11 -58.28 20.35 4.39
CA GLY A 11 -57.99 20.34 2.95
C GLY A 11 -56.56 20.27 2.45
N HIS A 12 -55.51 20.13 3.29
CA HIS A 12 -54.13 20.33 2.80
C HIS A 12 -53.03 19.35 3.26
N SER A 13 -53.34 18.16 3.80
CA SER A 13 -52.31 17.27 4.39
C SER A 13 -51.91 16.02 3.59
N GLU A 14 -52.46 15.77 2.39
CA GLU A 14 -52.26 14.47 1.72
C GLU A 14 -51.32 14.48 0.50
N LYS A 15 -51.09 15.65 -0.14
CA LYS A 15 -50.25 15.73 -1.35
C LYS A 15 -48.74 15.80 -1.08
N THR A 16 -48.32 16.25 0.09
CA THR A 16 -46.91 16.54 0.39
C THR A 16 -46.09 15.28 0.72
N ILE A 17 -46.74 14.23 1.24
CA ILE A 17 -46.08 12.98 1.67
C ILE A 17 -45.58 12.16 0.47
N ASN A 18 -46.30 12.20 -0.65
CA ASN A 18 -45.95 11.44 -1.86
C ASN A 18 -44.68 11.98 -2.57
N HIS A 19 -44.40 13.28 -2.46
CA HIS A 19 -43.26 13.88 -3.15
C HIS A 19 -41.93 13.68 -2.40
N ALA A 20 -41.97 13.65 -1.06
CA ALA A 20 -40.80 13.41 -0.22
C ALA A 20 -40.30 11.96 -0.30
N ASN A 21 -41.22 10.99 -0.36
CA ASN A 21 -40.87 9.57 -0.48
C ASN A 21 -40.28 9.21 -1.84
N ARG A 22 -40.78 9.82 -2.94
CA ARG A 22 -40.18 9.63 -4.29
C ARG A 22 -38.75 10.17 -4.37
N LYS A 23 -38.45 11.31 -3.74
CA LYS A 23 -37.08 11.87 -3.70
C LYS A 23 -36.12 10.99 -2.90
N LYS A 24 -36.57 10.40 -1.78
CA LYS A 24 -35.76 9.47 -0.99
C LYS A 24 -35.45 8.16 -1.73
N ILE A 25 -36.41 7.63 -2.49
CA ILE A 25 -36.21 6.42 -3.31
C ILE A 25 -35.25 6.70 -4.48
N LEU A 26 -35.35 7.87 -5.14
CA LEU A 26 -34.43 8.25 -6.22
C LEU A 26 -32.99 8.54 -5.74
N LEU A 27 -32.81 9.14 -4.56
CA LEU A 27 -31.47 9.36 -4.00
C LEU A 27 -30.80 8.03 -3.61
N SER A 28 -31.57 7.08 -3.07
CA SER A 28 -31.07 5.77 -2.67
C SER A 28 -30.54 4.96 -3.86
N THR A 29 -31.21 5.01 -5.01
CA THR A 29 -30.78 4.29 -6.23
C THR A 29 -29.53 4.90 -6.87
N ILE A 30 -29.36 6.23 -6.82
CA ILE A 30 -28.16 6.90 -7.35
C ILE A 30 -26.92 6.55 -6.51
N VAL A 31 -27.04 6.51 -5.19
CA VAL A 31 -25.91 6.14 -4.30
C VAL A 31 -25.50 4.68 -4.50
N ALA A 32 -26.45 3.77 -4.68
CA ALA A 32 -26.16 2.36 -4.95
C ALA A 32 -25.45 2.16 -6.30
N ALA A 33 -25.84 2.88 -7.35
CA ALA A 33 -25.20 2.81 -8.67
C ALA A 33 -23.76 3.35 -8.66
N LEU A 34 -23.49 4.42 -7.92
CA LEU A 34 -22.14 4.97 -7.73
C LEU A 34 -21.23 4.01 -6.96
N ALA A 35 -21.74 3.35 -5.91
CA ALA A 35 -20.98 2.35 -5.16
C ALA A 35 -20.62 1.12 -6.02
N ALA A 36 -21.54 0.64 -6.86
CA ALA A 36 -21.29 -0.49 -7.76
C ALA A 36 -20.25 -0.17 -8.85
N ALA A 37 -20.26 1.06 -9.40
CA ALA A 37 -19.30 1.51 -10.39
C ALA A 37 -17.86 1.61 -9.84
N MET A 38 -17.70 2.03 -8.57
CA MET A 38 -16.38 2.08 -7.95
C MET A 38 -15.81 0.69 -7.63
N VAL A 39 -16.64 -0.29 -7.25
CA VAL A 39 -16.18 -1.67 -7.01
C VAL A 39 -15.82 -2.38 -8.32
N GLY A 40 -16.55 -2.12 -9.41
CA GLY A 40 -16.24 -2.67 -10.74
C GLY A 40 -14.99 -2.08 -11.41
N GLY A 41 -14.71 -0.79 -11.20
CA GLY A 41 -13.54 -0.14 -11.80
C GLY A 41 -12.20 -0.67 -11.28
N VAL A 42 -12.13 -0.97 -9.98
CA VAL A 42 -10.89 -1.46 -9.33
C VAL A 42 -10.56 -2.89 -9.77
N THR A 43 -11.56 -3.74 -9.98
CA THR A 43 -11.36 -5.13 -10.44
C THR A 43 -10.95 -5.23 -11.92
N ALA A 44 -11.45 -4.33 -12.77
CA ALA A 44 -11.08 -4.29 -14.20
C ALA A 44 -9.61 -3.84 -14.43
N MET A 45 -9.11 -2.88 -13.63
CA MET A 45 -7.72 -2.44 -13.73
C MET A 45 -6.73 -3.53 -13.29
N GLN A 46 -7.08 -4.31 -12.27
CA GLN A 46 -6.22 -5.40 -11.77
C GLN A 46 -6.11 -6.57 -12.77
N SER A 47 -7.17 -6.84 -13.53
CA SER A 47 -7.21 -7.92 -14.54
C SER A 47 -6.32 -7.62 -15.76
N SER A 48 -6.24 -6.34 -16.16
CA SER A 48 -5.56 -5.93 -17.39
C SER A 48 -4.04 -6.02 -17.30
N ILE A 49 -3.47 -5.92 -16.10
CA ILE A 49 -2.01 -5.94 -15.87
C ILE A 49 -1.53 -7.37 -15.53
N ALA A 50 -2.34 -8.15 -14.82
CA ALA A 50 -2.03 -9.55 -14.53
C ALA A 50 -2.22 -10.49 -15.74
N GLN A 51 -2.94 -10.06 -16.79
CA GLN A 51 -3.06 -10.79 -18.05
C GLN A 51 -1.81 -10.68 -18.93
N VAL A 52 -0.97 -9.68 -18.70
CA VAL A 52 0.19 -9.37 -19.55
C VAL A 52 1.21 -10.53 -19.57
N ASN A 53 1.29 -11.32 -18.50
CA ASN A 53 2.19 -12.48 -18.40
C ASN A 53 1.45 -13.82 -18.24
N ALA A 54 0.13 -13.87 -18.48
CA ALA A 54 -0.69 -15.05 -18.16
C ALA A 54 -0.53 -16.25 -19.11
N ASN A 55 0.19 -16.11 -20.23
CA ASN A 55 0.30 -17.14 -21.27
C ASN A 55 1.63 -17.88 -21.32
N VAL A 56 2.56 -17.65 -20.39
CA VAL A 56 3.76 -18.50 -20.25
C VAL A 56 3.49 -19.49 -19.13
N PRO A 57 3.42 -20.81 -19.41
CA PRO A 57 3.39 -21.81 -18.35
C PRO A 57 4.62 -21.60 -17.45
N ALA A 58 4.41 -21.26 -16.18
CA ALA A 58 5.49 -21.04 -15.24
C ALA A 58 6.11 -22.39 -14.87
N THR A 59 6.96 -22.93 -15.74
CA THR A 59 7.73 -24.16 -15.50
C THR A 59 8.99 -23.90 -14.70
N ASN A 60 9.48 -22.65 -14.66
CA ASN A 60 10.66 -22.24 -13.91
C ASN A 60 10.29 -21.29 -12.74
N PRO A 61 10.60 -21.63 -11.47
CA PRO A 61 10.30 -20.79 -10.31
C PRO A 61 11.03 -19.43 -10.28
N THR A 62 12.13 -19.28 -11.03
CA THR A 62 12.86 -18.01 -11.18
C THR A 62 12.43 -17.20 -12.39
N GLY A 63 11.52 -17.73 -13.22
CA GLY A 63 10.97 -17.00 -14.37
C GLY A 63 10.07 -15.84 -13.96
N GLY A 64 10.05 -14.79 -14.78
CA GLY A 64 9.12 -13.65 -14.66
C GLY A 64 9.56 -12.52 -13.74
N TYR A 65 10.76 -12.57 -13.17
CA TYR A 65 11.39 -11.43 -12.48
C TYR A 65 12.04 -10.47 -13.48
N ASP A 66 11.24 -9.97 -14.42
CA ASP A 66 11.66 -9.19 -15.60
C ASP A 66 11.34 -7.70 -15.50
N ILE A 67 10.73 -7.26 -14.39
CA ILE A 67 10.55 -5.85 -14.04
C ILE A 67 11.75 -5.43 -13.19
N HIS A 68 12.64 -4.61 -13.75
CA HIS A 68 13.83 -4.09 -13.06
C HIS A 68 13.69 -2.59 -12.79
N VAL A 69 13.54 -2.24 -11.52
CA VAL A 69 13.54 -0.86 -11.02
C VAL A 69 14.61 -0.67 -9.96
N THR A 70 15.06 0.56 -9.74
CA THR A 70 15.93 0.90 -8.60
C THR A 70 15.22 1.86 -7.66
N VAL A 71 15.24 1.56 -6.37
CA VAL A 71 14.68 2.39 -5.30
C VAL A 71 15.70 2.49 -4.17
N ASN A 72 15.77 3.63 -3.49
CA ASN A 72 16.66 3.85 -2.35
C ASN A 72 15.95 3.50 -1.03
N ARG A 73 16.52 3.89 0.12
CA ARG A 73 15.94 3.73 1.48
C ARG A 73 15.76 2.31 1.97
N HIS A 74 16.31 1.33 1.26
CA HIS A 74 16.26 -0.09 1.62
C HIS A 74 17.55 -0.59 2.29
N ASP A 75 18.58 0.24 2.38
CA ASP A 75 19.83 -0.02 3.09
C ASP A 75 19.82 0.75 4.42
N SER A 76 20.06 0.05 5.53
CA SER A 76 19.98 0.61 6.88
C SER A 76 21.11 1.59 7.21
N ALA A 77 22.27 1.48 6.55
CA ALA A 77 23.42 2.32 6.75
C ALA A 77 23.56 3.40 5.67
N ASN A 78 23.04 3.15 4.48
CA ASN A 78 23.07 4.09 3.36
C ASN A 78 21.70 4.26 2.73
N LEU A 79 20.86 5.08 3.36
CA LEU A 79 19.50 5.40 2.92
C LEU A 79 19.39 5.94 1.49
N ASN A 80 20.48 6.44 0.89
CA ASN A 80 20.49 6.93 -0.50
C ASN A 80 21.03 5.90 -1.51
N ALA A 81 21.55 4.76 -1.05
CA ALA A 81 22.01 3.70 -1.93
C ALA A 81 20.83 3.15 -2.74
N PRO A 82 20.93 3.06 -4.08
CA PRO A 82 19.93 2.38 -4.89
C PRO A 82 20.03 0.87 -4.68
N ILE A 83 18.89 0.22 -4.48
CA ILE A 83 18.73 -1.23 -4.48
C ILE A 83 17.99 -1.65 -5.75
N ASP A 84 18.53 -2.64 -6.45
CA ASP A 84 17.91 -3.20 -7.66
C ASP A 84 16.77 -4.13 -7.26
N HIS A 85 15.55 -3.75 -7.63
CA HIS A 85 14.37 -4.58 -7.47
C HIS A 85 14.10 -5.30 -8.78
N TYR A 86 14.19 -6.62 -8.76
CA TYR A 86 13.67 -7.48 -9.81
C TYR A 86 12.34 -8.03 -9.34
N CYS A 87 11.26 -7.62 -9.98
CA CYS A 87 9.90 -7.92 -9.58
C CYS A 87 9.22 -8.85 -10.58
N LYS A 88 8.36 -9.73 -10.07
CA LYS A 88 7.37 -10.47 -10.85
C LYS A 88 5.98 -10.10 -10.38
N LEU A 89 5.04 -9.94 -11.31
CA LEU A 89 3.63 -9.74 -10.97
C LEU A 89 3.01 -11.04 -10.46
N ASP A 90 2.11 -10.92 -9.49
CA ASP A 90 1.36 -12.02 -8.89
C ASP A 90 -0.15 -11.69 -8.85
N LYS A 91 -0.98 -12.66 -9.25
CA LYS A 91 -2.44 -12.49 -9.33
C LYS A 91 -3.11 -12.37 -7.96
N ARG A 92 -2.49 -12.87 -6.90
CA ARG A 92 -3.03 -12.87 -5.53
C ARG A 92 -2.54 -11.67 -4.75
N ILE A 93 -1.26 -11.36 -4.84
CA ILE A 93 -0.60 -10.34 -4.01
C ILE A 93 0.23 -9.42 -4.90
N VAL A 94 -0.39 -8.79 -5.91
CA VAL A 94 0.19 -7.78 -6.84
C VAL A 94 1.56 -8.11 -7.46
N ALA A 95 2.64 -8.15 -6.67
CA ALA A 95 3.98 -8.53 -7.07
C ALA A 95 4.81 -9.10 -5.91
N VAL A 96 5.89 -9.81 -6.28
CA VAL A 96 6.98 -10.21 -5.38
C VAL A 96 8.29 -9.75 -6.00
N CYS A 97 9.18 -9.15 -5.21
CA CYS A 97 10.46 -8.64 -5.68
C CYS A 97 11.64 -9.29 -4.96
N GLN A 98 12.72 -9.47 -5.72
CA GLN A 98 14.05 -9.78 -5.22
C GLN A 98 14.86 -8.48 -5.23
N LEU A 99 15.41 -8.12 -4.08
CA LEU A 99 16.11 -6.86 -3.87
C LEU A 99 17.61 -7.15 -3.74
N TYR A 100 18.37 -6.64 -4.70
CA TYR A 100 19.81 -6.83 -4.76
C TYR A 100 20.52 -5.54 -4.38
N ALA A 101 21.35 -5.63 -3.35
CA ALA A 101 22.21 -4.54 -2.96
C ALA A 101 23.48 -4.52 -3.82
N ARG A 102 23.87 -3.31 -4.21
CA ARG A 102 25.19 -3.06 -4.79
C ARG A 102 26.10 -2.60 -3.67
N ASP A 103 27.09 -3.41 -3.35
CA ASP A 103 28.17 -2.94 -2.51
C ASP A 103 29.02 -1.94 -3.31
N SER A 104 28.99 -0.67 -2.91
CA SER A 104 29.84 0.36 -3.53
C SER A 104 31.34 0.16 -3.23
N THR A 105 31.66 -0.71 -2.28
CA THR A 105 33.00 -1.12 -1.87
C THR A 105 33.37 -2.55 -2.31
N ALA A 106 32.48 -3.21 -3.06
CA ALA A 106 32.67 -4.60 -3.47
C ALA A 106 33.91 -4.74 -4.34
N LYS A 107 34.67 -5.81 -4.11
CA LYS A 107 35.78 -6.17 -4.98
C LYS A 107 35.25 -6.39 -6.40
N PRO A 108 35.99 -5.96 -7.44
CA PRO A 108 35.64 -6.28 -8.82
C PRO A 108 35.35 -7.78 -8.98
N GLY A 109 34.21 -8.11 -9.59
CA GLY A 109 33.77 -9.51 -9.79
C GLY A 109 32.83 -10.06 -8.72
N THR A 110 32.58 -9.34 -7.62
CA THR A 110 31.48 -9.65 -6.70
C THR A 110 30.23 -8.92 -7.18
N GLY A 111 29.40 -9.61 -7.97
CA GLY A 111 28.15 -9.05 -8.50
C GLY A 111 27.18 -8.61 -7.40
N PRO A 112 26.04 -8.00 -7.76
CA PRO A 112 25.04 -7.56 -6.79
C PRO A 112 24.52 -8.74 -5.97
N GLN A 113 24.28 -8.51 -4.67
CA GLN A 113 23.96 -9.56 -3.69
C GLN A 113 22.47 -9.53 -3.35
N LEU A 114 21.81 -10.69 -3.34
CA LEU A 114 20.42 -10.77 -2.86
C LEU A 114 20.40 -10.44 -1.37
N ALA A 115 19.80 -9.31 -1.04
CA ALA A 115 19.76 -8.78 0.32
C ALA A 115 18.36 -8.94 0.93
N GLN A 116 17.30 -8.74 0.14
CA GLN A 116 15.94 -8.66 0.66
C GLN A 116 14.92 -9.25 -0.32
N ILE A 117 13.72 -9.53 0.21
CA ILE A 117 12.54 -9.91 -0.55
C ILE A 117 11.42 -8.93 -0.19
N GLU A 118 10.68 -8.48 -1.19
CA GLU A 118 9.50 -7.66 -0.98
C GLU A 118 8.23 -8.36 -1.45
N PHE A 119 7.19 -8.28 -0.62
CA PHE A 119 5.82 -8.61 -1.01
C PHE A 119 5.01 -7.34 -1.15
N ILE A 120 4.23 -7.24 -2.22
CA ILE A 120 3.42 -6.06 -2.52
C ILE A 120 1.94 -6.47 -2.47
N ILE A 121 1.08 -5.76 -1.77
CA ILE A 121 -0.35 -6.08 -1.72
C ILE A 121 -1.21 -4.87 -2.05
N THR A 122 -2.46 -5.13 -2.41
CA THR A 122 -3.44 -4.06 -2.60
C THR A 122 -3.82 -3.42 -1.27
N LYS A 123 -4.25 -2.15 -1.30
CA LYS A 123 -4.82 -1.47 -0.13
C LYS A 123 -5.96 -2.25 0.55
N PRO A 124 -6.96 -2.83 -0.17
CA PRO A 124 -7.98 -3.67 0.47
C PRO A 124 -7.41 -4.87 1.25
N GLN A 125 -6.38 -5.54 0.72
CA GLN A 125 -5.73 -6.64 1.43
C GLN A 125 -4.98 -6.16 2.67
N TYR A 126 -4.27 -5.03 2.57
CA TYR A 126 -3.62 -4.41 3.72
C TYR A 126 -4.61 -4.09 4.85
N LEU A 127 -5.79 -3.56 4.52
CA LEU A 127 -6.84 -3.26 5.50
C LEU A 127 -7.44 -4.51 6.17
N GLN A 128 -7.30 -5.69 5.56
CA GLN A 128 -7.74 -6.96 6.12
C GLN A 128 -6.68 -7.63 7.00
N LEU A 129 -5.43 -7.13 7.00
CA LEU A 129 -4.39 -7.67 7.85
C LEU A 129 -4.71 -7.44 9.34
N PRO A 130 -4.30 -8.38 10.22
CA PRO A 130 -4.34 -8.14 11.65
C PRO A 130 -3.64 -6.82 12.02
N PRO A 131 -4.15 -6.03 12.97
CA PRO A 131 -3.53 -4.76 13.35
C PRO A 131 -2.04 -4.85 13.66
N ARG A 132 -1.61 -5.94 14.32
CA ARG A 132 -0.19 -6.21 14.63
C ARG A 132 0.69 -6.38 13.39
N GLU A 133 0.12 -6.87 12.30
CA GLU A 133 0.85 -7.15 11.07
C GLU A 133 1.04 -5.87 10.25
N ARG A 134 0.06 -4.96 10.25
CA ARG A 134 0.09 -3.72 9.45
C ARG A 134 1.33 -2.86 9.68
N ALA A 135 1.90 -2.87 10.89
CA ALA A 135 3.12 -2.12 11.22
C ALA A 135 4.38 -2.63 10.48
N SER A 136 4.33 -3.82 9.89
CA SER A 136 5.39 -4.39 9.05
C SER A 136 5.25 -4.04 7.57
N TRP A 137 4.26 -3.24 7.19
CA TRP A 137 3.99 -2.84 5.81
C TRP A 137 4.10 -1.33 5.67
N HIS A 138 4.60 -0.86 4.53
CA HIS A 138 4.73 0.55 4.21
C HIS A 138 3.88 0.91 2.98
N ASN A 139 3.50 2.18 2.86
CA ASN A 139 2.66 2.66 1.79
C ASN A 139 3.51 3.22 0.64
N HIS A 140 3.44 2.57 -0.53
CA HIS A 140 4.19 3.00 -1.70
C HIS A 140 3.81 4.41 -2.19
N ALA A 141 2.61 4.92 -1.88
CA ALA A 141 2.26 6.32 -2.18
C ALA A 141 3.15 7.31 -1.42
N VAL A 142 3.58 6.94 -0.21
CA VAL A 142 4.42 7.76 0.66
C VAL A 142 5.88 7.55 0.32
N GLU A 143 6.27 6.35 -0.11
CA GLU A 143 7.64 6.01 -0.49
C GLU A 143 8.03 6.57 -1.86
N LEU A 144 7.19 6.37 -2.88
CA LEU A 144 7.49 6.67 -4.28
C LEU A 144 7.19 8.13 -4.64
N THR A 145 7.70 9.06 -3.82
CA THR A 145 7.66 10.50 -4.09
C THR A 145 9.04 11.01 -4.53
N PRO A 146 9.10 12.10 -5.32
CA PRO A 146 10.38 12.69 -5.73
C PRO A 146 11.31 13.03 -4.55
N GLU A 147 10.76 13.45 -3.41
CA GLU A 147 11.51 13.87 -2.23
C GLU A 147 12.17 12.70 -1.50
N ARG A 148 11.63 11.49 -1.62
CA ARG A 148 12.13 10.30 -0.93
C ARG A 148 12.99 9.39 -1.80
N GLY A 149 12.82 9.50 -3.12
CA GLY A 149 13.61 8.78 -4.11
C GLY A 149 12.70 8.06 -5.10
N ALA A 150 12.22 8.81 -6.09
CA ALA A 150 11.36 8.25 -7.12
C ALA A 150 12.01 7.02 -7.77
N PRO A 151 11.24 5.93 -8.01
CA PRO A 151 11.77 4.72 -8.61
C PRO A 151 12.28 5.02 -10.02
N SER A 152 13.47 4.52 -10.36
CA SER A 152 13.98 4.55 -11.73
C SER A 152 13.68 3.21 -12.40
N CYS A 153 12.99 3.23 -13.54
CA CYS A 153 12.77 2.03 -14.33
C CYS A 153 13.98 1.75 -15.22
N VAL A 154 14.71 0.67 -14.92
CA VAL A 154 15.94 0.30 -15.64
C VAL A 154 15.63 -0.60 -16.84
N SER A 155 14.80 -1.62 -16.63
CA SER A 155 14.36 -2.52 -17.71
C SER A 155 12.96 -3.04 -17.39
N LEU A 156 12.07 -3.04 -18.39
CA LEU A 156 10.70 -3.48 -18.24
C LEU A 156 10.32 -4.41 -19.40
N PRO A 157 9.38 -5.35 -19.19
CA PRO A 157 8.74 -6.05 -20.29
C PRO A 157 8.13 -5.05 -21.29
N ALA A 158 8.17 -5.36 -22.58
CA ALA A 158 7.72 -4.46 -23.66
C ALA A 158 6.26 -4.00 -23.52
N THR A 159 5.46 -4.76 -22.78
CA THR A 159 4.05 -4.54 -22.50
C THR A 159 3.78 -3.58 -21.32
N LEU A 160 4.82 -3.24 -20.54
CA LEU A 160 4.73 -2.36 -19.38
C LEU A 160 5.41 -1.01 -19.66
N GLN A 161 4.76 0.06 -19.21
CA GLN A 161 5.31 1.41 -19.27
C GLN A 161 5.63 1.89 -17.87
N CYS A 162 6.78 2.54 -17.69
CA CYS A 162 7.27 2.96 -16.38
C CYS A 162 6.23 3.80 -15.60
N GLY A 163 5.66 4.83 -16.23
CA GLY A 163 4.65 5.67 -15.57
C GLY A 163 3.43 4.88 -15.09
N LYS A 164 2.94 3.91 -15.89
CA LYS A 164 1.80 3.06 -15.49
C LYS A 164 2.16 2.13 -14.33
N LEU A 165 3.37 1.59 -14.33
CA LEU A 165 3.88 0.76 -13.23
C LEU A 165 3.96 1.57 -11.93
N VAL A 166 4.59 2.75 -11.97
CA VAL A 166 4.72 3.61 -10.80
C VAL A 166 3.35 4.05 -10.28
N SER A 167 2.43 4.47 -11.15
CA SER A 167 1.07 4.82 -10.74
C SER A 167 0.31 3.66 -10.11
N LEU A 168 0.50 2.43 -10.61
CA LEU A 168 -0.06 1.24 -9.97
C LEU A 168 0.54 1.03 -8.58
N LEU A 169 1.87 1.07 -8.46
CA LEU A 169 2.56 0.84 -7.20
C LEU A 169 2.15 1.86 -6.13
N GLN A 170 1.93 3.12 -6.49
CA GLN A 170 1.41 4.14 -5.56
C GLN A 170 0.02 3.81 -4.96
N THR A 171 -0.67 2.76 -5.41
CA THR A 171 -1.94 2.28 -4.81
C THR A 171 -1.78 1.08 -3.87
N THR A 172 -0.54 0.66 -3.61
CA THR A 172 -0.19 -0.62 -2.98
C THR A 172 0.63 -0.42 -1.70
N TYR A 173 0.84 -1.52 -0.97
CA TYR A 173 1.64 -1.57 0.25
C TYR A 173 2.74 -2.64 0.10
N GLY A 174 3.95 -2.31 0.54
CA GLY A 174 5.12 -3.21 0.50
C GLY A 174 5.47 -3.75 1.87
N LYS A 175 6.00 -4.97 1.93
CA LYS A 175 6.66 -5.55 3.10
C LYS A 175 8.01 -6.11 2.69
N VAL A 176 9.06 -5.48 3.21
CA VAL A 176 10.45 -5.85 2.94
C VAL A 176 10.94 -6.77 4.06
N ILE A 177 11.40 -7.95 3.68
CA ILE A 177 12.09 -8.90 4.55
C ILE A 177 13.56 -8.90 4.18
N THR A 178 14.38 -8.39 5.09
CA THR A 178 15.84 -8.44 4.95
C THR A 178 16.34 -9.82 5.31
N LEU A 179 17.02 -10.45 4.36
CA LEU A 179 17.73 -11.72 4.53
C LEU A 179 19.19 -11.48 4.93
N TRP A 180 19.80 -10.44 4.37
CA TRP A 180 21.15 -9.98 4.65
C TRP A 180 21.15 -8.45 4.55
N ASP A 181 21.49 -7.76 5.65
CA ASP A 181 21.66 -6.31 5.64
C ASP A 181 22.92 -5.95 4.81
N PRO A 182 22.80 -5.12 3.76
CA PRO A 182 23.94 -4.70 2.94
C PRO A 182 25.07 -4.02 3.72
N ALA A 183 24.77 -3.47 4.89
CA ALA A 183 25.76 -2.88 5.78
C ALA A 183 26.70 -3.92 6.43
N ASP A 184 26.32 -5.20 6.41
CA ASP A 184 27.04 -6.28 7.05
C ASP A 184 27.97 -7.02 6.06
N SER A 185 29.19 -7.32 6.49
CA SER A 185 30.20 -8.00 5.65
C SER A 185 29.87 -9.46 5.30
N VAL A 186 28.96 -10.08 6.06
CA VAL A 186 28.43 -11.43 5.83
C VAL A 186 26.98 -11.47 6.30
N PRO A 187 26.15 -12.42 5.81
CA PRO A 187 24.83 -12.66 6.37
C PRO A 187 24.94 -13.10 7.83
N LYS A 188 24.74 -12.15 8.75
CA LYS A 188 24.64 -12.39 10.20
C LYS A 188 23.27 -11.94 10.68
N TYR A 189 22.81 -12.58 11.76
CA TYR A 189 21.48 -12.42 12.35
C TYR A 189 20.33 -13.08 11.58
N PRO A 190 19.19 -13.35 12.26
CA PRO A 190 17.99 -13.84 11.60
C PRO A 190 17.38 -12.80 10.64
N PRO A 191 16.61 -13.24 9.63
CA PRO A 191 15.83 -12.34 8.80
C PRO A 191 14.86 -11.48 9.63
N TYR A 192 14.68 -10.23 9.21
CA TYR A 192 13.81 -9.26 9.90
C TYR A 192 13.04 -8.40 8.89
N VAL A 193 12.00 -7.73 9.36
CA VAL A 193 11.26 -6.77 8.54
C VAL A 193 11.97 -5.43 8.61
N TYR A 194 12.38 -4.92 7.45
CA TYR A 194 12.91 -3.56 7.36
C TYR A 194 11.76 -2.56 7.23
N ASN A 195 11.70 -1.60 8.14
CA ASN A 195 10.66 -0.57 8.13
C ASN A 195 11.13 0.66 7.34
N VAL A 196 10.77 0.69 6.05
CA VAL A 196 11.05 1.78 5.09
C VAL A 196 10.37 3.11 5.50
N GLU A 197 9.38 3.06 6.38
CA GLU A 197 8.71 4.23 6.97
C GLU A 197 9.12 4.48 8.43
N SER A 198 10.21 3.87 8.91
CA SER A 198 10.74 4.22 10.23
C SER A 198 11.11 5.71 10.28
N PRO A 199 11.02 6.38 11.45
CA PRO A 199 11.43 7.79 11.55
C PRO A 199 12.88 8.02 11.09
N TYR A 200 13.75 7.03 11.28
CA TYR A 200 15.10 7.03 10.73
C TYR A 200 15.10 7.04 9.18
N ALA A 201 14.39 6.10 8.54
CA ALA A 201 14.30 6.04 7.08
C ALA A 201 13.59 7.26 6.46
N LEU A 202 12.68 7.89 7.21
CA LEU A 202 12.00 9.14 6.86
C LEU A 202 12.86 10.39 7.05
N GLY A 203 14.08 10.28 7.62
CA GLY A 203 14.90 11.44 7.97
C GLY A 203 14.29 12.32 9.07
N GLN A 204 13.28 11.81 9.79
CA GLN A 204 12.62 12.47 10.92
C GLN A 204 13.40 12.30 12.23
N ASP A 205 14.38 11.40 12.25
CA ASP A 205 15.29 11.21 13.39
C ASP A 205 16.72 11.65 13.08
N LEU A 206 16.91 12.97 12.99
CA LEU A 206 18.24 13.56 13.07
C LEU A 206 18.64 13.91 14.52
N ASN A 207 17.81 13.59 15.52
CA ASN A 207 17.99 13.99 16.92
C ASN A 207 17.46 12.93 17.91
N ASN A 208 18.12 11.77 17.97
CA ASN A 208 18.27 10.79 19.06
C ASN A 208 17.28 10.79 20.26
N HIS A 209 15.97 10.97 20.05
CA HIS A 209 14.95 11.01 21.12
C HIS A 209 13.71 10.16 20.81
N LEU A 210 13.79 9.23 19.86
CA LEU A 210 12.66 8.40 19.44
C LEU A 210 12.09 7.45 20.51
N GLN A 211 12.78 7.22 21.63
CA GLN A 211 12.19 6.49 22.75
C GLN A 211 10.98 7.21 23.37
N LYS A 212 10.78 8.51 23.09
CA LYS A 212 9.73 9.33 23.72
C LYS A 212 8.50 9.60 22.84
N GLN A 213 8.49 9.20 21.56
CA GLN A 213 7.42 9.61 20.64
C GLN A 213 6.73 8.49 19.85
N TRP A 214 7.11 7.24 20.07
CA TRP A 214 6.22 6.16 19.66
C TRP A 214 5.04 6.14 20.63
N PRO A 215 3.78 6.13 20.16
CA PRO A 215 2.71 5.64 21.00
C PRO A 215 3.18 4.26 21.46
N THR A 216 3.34 4.06 22.76
CA THR A 216 3.44 2.71 23.31
C THR A 216 2.18 1.99 22.82
N GLY A 217 2.29 1.26 21.71
CA GLY A 217 1.24 0.36 21.26
C GLY A 217 0.91 -0.50 22.45
N CYS A 218 -0.38 -0.56 22.81
CA CYS A 218 -0.88 -1.10 24.07
C CYS A 218 -0.05 -2.30 24.53
N GLY A 219 0.90 -2.02 25.43
CA GLY A 219 1.88 -3.00 25.86
C GLY A 219 1.20 -3.97 26.80
N ASN A 220 1.26 -5.25 26.43
CA ASN A 220 1.25 -6.42 27.31
C ASN A 220 0.32 -6.34 28.53
N THR A 221 -0.98 -6.48 28.32
CA THR A 221 -1.81 -7.21 29.28
C THR A 221 -2.48 -8.37 28.57
N SER A 222 -1.99 -9.56 28.89
CA SER A 222 -2.73 -10.80 28.76
C SER A 222 -4.14 -10.61 29.32
N SER A 223 -5.13 -10.96 28.50
CA SER A 223 -6.54 -11.21 28.87
C SER A 223 -7.34 -10.08 29.55
N ALA A 224 -8.42 -9.71 28.86
CA ALA A 224 -9.60 -8.97 29.32
C ALA A 224 -9.48 -7.45 29.55
N ASN A 225 -10.42 -6.75 28.90
CA ASN A 225 -10.82 -5.34 29.03
C ASN A 225 -9.98 -4.28 28.31
N LEU A 226 -10.37 -4.09 27.03
CA LEU A 226 -10.34 -2.82 26.31
C LEU A 226 -11.00 -1.70 27.12
N THR A 227 -10.25 -0.62 27.35
CA THR A 227 -10.74 0.75 27.13
C THR A 227 -9.56 1.65 26.77
N CYS A 228 -9.37 1.94 25.48
CA CYS A 228 -8.63 3.13 25.06
C CYS A 228 -9.57 4.34 25.24
N GLY A 229 -9.12 5.33 26.01
CA GLY A 229 -9.90 6.52 26.37
C GLY A 229 -10.22 7.42 25.17
N LYS A 230 -11.35 8.11 25.33
CA LYS A 230 -12.10 9.03 24.44
C LYS A 230 -11.29 9.87 23.46
#